data_AF-A0A412FNT8-F1
#
_entry.id   AF-A0A412FNT8-F1
#
_cell.length_a   1.000
_cell.length_b   1.000
_cell.length_c   1.000
_cell.angle_alpha   90.00
_cell.angle_beta   90.00
_cell.angle_gamma   90.00
#
_symmetry.space_group_name_H-M   'P 1'
#
loop_
_entity.id
_entity.type
_entity.pdbx_description
1 polymer ?
#
loop_
_entity_poly.entity_id
_entity_poly.type
_entity_poly.pdbx_seq_one_letter_code
_entity_poly.pdbx_strand_id
1 'polypeptide(L)'
;MTLRFLEEHLVMRPMEPRKTGCSVVEGKDITPDKVKALAKAASDCWDTIIAHDLDKFATSYMASFNAQIAMFPPGVVISTYVGHSKLDNSYIQQTVDTYSSLENVLAWKMPGAGGGGYLALVVKDA
;
A
#
# COMPACT_ATOMS: atom_id res chain seq x y z
N MET A 1 -20.76 10.23 8.34
CA MET A 1 -19.54 10.98 8.77
C MET A 1 -18.34 10.32 8.11
N THR A 2 -17.35 11.07 7.62
CA THR A 2 -16.19 10.50 6.90
C THR A 2 -15.44 9.41 7.68
N LEU A 3 -15.27 9.56 8.99
CA LEU A 3 -14.64 8.50 9.79
C LEU A 3 -15.49 7.21 9.83
N ARG A 4 -16.83 7.30 9.86
CA ARG A 4 -17.70 6.12 9.80
C ARG A 4 -17.56 5.39 8.46
N PHE A 5 -17.54 6.14 7.36
CA PHE A 5 -17.30 5.56 6.03
C PHE A 5 -15.98 4.80 5.98
N LEU A 6 -14.90 5.33 6.57
CA LEU A 6 -13.64 4.60 6.65
C LEU A 6 -13.72 3.37 7.57
N GLU A 7 -14.37 3.48 8.73
CA GLU A 7 -14.56 2.34 9.64
C GLU A 7 -15.38 1.20 9.01
N GLU A 8 -16.33 1.52 8.12
CA GLU A 8 -17.17 0.56 7.40
C GLU A 8 -16.44 -0.15 6.25
N HIS A 9 -15.34 0.43 5.73
CA HIS A 9 -14.70 -0.02 4.49
C HIS A 9 -13.18 -0.19 4.54
N LEU A 10 -12.50 0.12 5.65
CA LEU A 10 -11.04 0.02 5.77
C LEU A 10 -10.64 -0.88 6.94
N VAL A 11 -10.01 -2.02 6.63
CA VAL A 11 -9.54 -2.99 7.64
C VAL A 11 -8.02 -3.18 7.56
N MET A 12 -7.40 -3.52 8.69
CA MET A 12 -5.97 -3.82 8.76
C MET A 12 -5.73 -5.30 9.05
N ARG A 13 -4.97 -5.97 8.19
CA ARG A 13 -4.55 -7.36 8.38
C ARG A 13 -3.09 -7.40 8.82
N PRO A 14 -2.75 -8.04 9.94
CA PRO A 14 -1.37 -8.17 10.36
C PRO A 14 -0.57 -9.02 9.37
N MET A 15 0.69 -8.64 9.19
CA MET A 15 1.73 -9.33 8.44
C MET A 15 2.93 -9.59 9.36
N GLU A 16 3.87 -10.41 8.90
CA GLU A 16 5.17 -10.52 9.57
C GLU A 16 5.83 -9.14 9.71
N PRO A 17 6.56 -8.90 10.83
CA PRO A 17 7.25 -7.65 11.06
C PRO A 17 8.33 -7.43 10.00
N ARG A 18 8.71 -6.16 9.81
CA ARG A 18 9.83 -5.83 8.94
C ARG A 18 11.10 -6.49 9.45
N LYS A 19 11.72 -7.34 8.62
CA LYS A 19 12.95 -8.05 8.96
C LYS A 19 14.11 -7.08 9.18
N THR A 20 15.00 -7.43 10.11
CA THR A 20 16.24 -6.67 10.36
C THR A 20 17.06 -6.53 9.08
N GLY A 21 17.57 -5.33 8.82
CA GLY A 21 18.38 -5.03 7.63
C GLY A 21 17.58 -4.72 6.36
N CYS A 22 16.25 -4.83 6.39
CA CYS A 22 15.38 -4.47 5.27
C CYS A 22 15.45 -2.96 5.00
N SER A 23 15.87 -2.58 3.79
CA SER A 23 15.78 -1.20 3.32
C SER A 23 14.55 -1.02 2.45
N VAL A 24 13.78 0.02 2.76
CA VAL A 24 12.57 0.40 2.01
C VAL A 24 12.82 1.59 1.07
N VAL A 25 14.05 2.10 1.05
CA VAL A 25 14.45 3.26 0.23
C VAL A 25 15.63 2.96 -0.69
N GLU A 26 16.18 1.74 -0.60
CA GLU A 26 17.25 1.30 -1.47
C GLU A 26 16.72 1.11 -2.89
N GLY A 27 17.46 1.59 -3.89
CA GLY A 27 16.98 1.60 -5.28
C GLY A 27 15.79 2.54 -5.53
N LYS A 28 15.57 3.54 -4.68
CA LYS A 28 14.57 4.60 -4.91
C LYS A 28 14.82 5.31 -6.24
N ASP A 29 13.74 5.65 -6.91
CA ASP A 29 13.74 6.41 -8.15
C ASP A 29 12.80 7.61 -8.01
N ILE A 30 13.32 8.65 -7.36
CA ILE A 30 12.57 9.85 -7.01
C ILE A 30 12.84 10.92 -8.06
N THR A 31 11.81 11.26 -8.81
CA THR A 31 11.84 12.35 -9.80
C THR A 31 10.71 13.34 -9.52
N PRO A 32 10.82 14.61 -9.96
CA PRO A 32 9.74 15.58 -9.81
C PRO A 32 8.39 15.09 -10.36
N ASP A 33 8.40 14.35 -11.46
CA ASP A 33 7.17 13.83 -12.08
C ASP A 33 6.54 12.71 -11.25
N LYS A 34 7.34 11.80 -10.70
CA LYS A 34 6.84 10.76 -9.79
C LYS A 34 6.30 11.34 -8.48
N VAL A 35 6.97 12.37 -7.95
CA VAL A 35 6.49 13.11 -6.77
C VAL A 35 5.15 13.79 -7.05
N LYS A 36 5.01 14.48 -8.19
CA LYS A 36 3.74 15.08 -8.62
C LYS A 36 2.63 14.03 -8.78
N ALA A 37 2.96 12.88 -9.37
CA ALA A 37 2.01 11.78 -9.55
C ALA A 37 1.52 11.23 -8.20
N LEU A 38 2.43 11.00 -7.24
CA LEU A 38 2.05 10.56 -5.89
C LEU A 38 1.22 11.61 -5.15
N ALA A 39 1.61 12.88 -5.22
CA ALA A 39 0.86 13.98 -4.60
C ALA A 39 -0.55 14.09 -5.17
N LYS A 40 -0.70 14.03 -6.50
CA LYS A 40 -2.01 14.02 -7.16
C LYS A 40 -2.85 12.81 -6.74
N ALA A 41 -2.28 11.61 -6.77
CA ALA A 41 -3.01 10.40 -6.38
C ALA A 41 -3.45 10.43 -4.91
N ALA A 42 -2.67 11.06 -4.02
CA ALA A 42 -3.06 11.27 -2.64
C ALA A 42 -4.23 12.27 -2.51
N SER A 43 -4.22 13.38 -3.25
CA SER A 43 -5.33 14.33 -3.30
C SER A 43 -6.61 13.69 -3.86
N ASP A 44 -6.51 12.96 -4.96
CA ASP A 44 -7.66 12.24 -5.55
C ASP A 44 -8.24 11.20 -4.57
N CYS A 45 -7.37 10.50 -3.82
CA CYS A 45 -7.79 9.56 -2.79
C CYS A 45 -8.52 10.26 -1.63
N TRP A 46 -8.04 11.43 -1.21
CA TRP A 46 -8.71 12.22 -0.18
C TRP A 46 -10.09 12.68 -0.64
N ASP A 47 -10.21 13.23 -1.85
CA ASP A 47 -11.46 13.77 -2.36
C ASP A 47 -12.55 12.68 -2.49
N THR A 48 -12.16 11.46 -2.86
CA THR A 48 -13.09 10.31 -2.94
C THR A 48 -13.51 9.78 -1.58
N ILE A 49 -12.61 9.82 -0.58
CA ILE A 49 -12.96 9.55 0.83
C ILE A 49 -13.95 10.60 1.34
N ILE A 50 -13.77 11.88 1.02
CA ILE A 50 -14.72 12.94 1.44
C ILE A 50 -16.08 12.79 0.76
N ALA A 51 -16.10 12.35 -0.50
CA ALA A 51 -17.32 12.10 -1.26
C ALA A 51 -18.06 10.81 -0.86
N HIS A 52 -17.49 9.97 0.00
CA HIS A 52 -18.00 8.62 0.37
C HIS A 52 -18.25 7.73 -0.86
N ASP A 53 -17.40 7.86 -1.89
CA ASP A 53 -17.48 7.06 -3.12
C ASP A 53 -16.53 5.87 -3.01
N LEU A 54 -17.05 4.70 -2.64
CA LEU A 54 -16.26 3.51 -2.35
C LEU A 54 -15.45 3.02 -3.56
N ASP A 55 -16.06 2.97 -4.75
CA ASP A 55 -15.39 2.49 -5.95
C ASP A 55 -14.25 3.41 -6.38
N LYS A 56 -14.48 4.74 -6.31
CA LYS A 56 -13.41 5.71 -6.58
C LYS A 56 -12.39 5.74 -5.46
N PHE A 57 -12.77 5.53 -4.21
CA PHE A 57 -11.85 5.38 -3.10
C PHE A 57 -10.91 4.19 -3.34
N ALA A 58 -11.44 3.00 -3.64
CA ALA A 58 -10.64 1.82 -3.93
C ALA A 58 -9.67 2.06 -5.11
N THR A 59 -10.16 2.65 -6.20
CA THR A 59 -9.36 2.93 -7.40
C THR A 59 -8.23 3.94 -7.12
N SER A 60 -8.55 5.07 -6.47
CA SER A 60 -7.57 6.12 -6.15
C SER A 60 -6.60 5.69 -5.05
N TYR A 61 -7.03 4.83 -4.12
CA TYR A 61 -6.19 4.21 -3.10
C TYR A 61 -5.11 3.33 -3.74
N MET A 62 -5.49 2.44 -4.67
CA MET A 62 -4.54 1.66 -5.47
C MET A 62 -3.62 2.55 -6.30
N ALA A 63 -4.15 3.60 -6.94
CA ALA A 63 -3.33 4.54 -7.70
C ALA A 63 -2.28 5.22 -6.82
N SER A 64 -2.63 5.61 -5.59
CA SER A 64 -1.70 6.19 -4.61
C SER A 64 -0.59 5.20 -4.23
N PHE A 65 -0.93 3.92 -4.11
CA PHE A 65 0.02 2.87 -3.77
C PHE A 65 0.96 2.56 -4.94
N ASN A 66 0.43 2.46 -6.16
CA ASN A 66 1.24 2.27 -7.37
C ASN A 66 2.19 3.45 -7.62
N ALA A 67 1.75 4.69 -7.35
CA ALA A 67 2.61 5.86 -7.43
C ALA A 67 3.74 5.83 -6.38
N GLN A 68 3.45 5.35 -5.16
CA GLN A 68 4.47 5.13 -4.13
C GLN A 68 5.47 4.05 -4.57
N ILE A 69 4.99 2.92 -5.10
CA ILE A 69 5.84 1.83 -5.62
C ILE A 69 6.73 2.35 -6.76
N ALA A 70 6.24 3.22 -7.64
CA ALA A 70 7.05 3.78 -8.72
C ALA A 70 8.25 4.60 -8.22
N MET A 71 8.16 5.20 -7.02
CA MET A 71 9.27 5.90 -6.36
C MET A 71 10.16 4.97 -5.53
N PHE A 72 9.61 3.86 -5.04
CA PHE A 72 10.30 2.87 -4.19
C PHE A 72 10.10 1.44 -4.73
N PRO A 73 10.56 1.13 -5.96
CA PRO A 73 10.22 -0.13 -6.63
C PRO A 73 10.66 -1.39 -5.85
N PRO A 74 11.85 -1.42 -5.21
CA PRO A 74 12.21 -2.52 -4.34
C PRO A 74 11.54 -2.43 -2.96
N GLY A 75 11.35 -1.21 -2.44
CA GLY A 75 11.05 -0.99 -1.02
C GLY A 75 9.70 -1.49 -0.51
N VAL A 76 8.74 -1.75 -1.40
CA VAL A 76 7.36 -2.06 -1.00
C VAL A 76 7.06 -3.56 -1.10
N VAL A 77 7.46 -4.24 -2.18
CA VAL A 77 7.06 -5.63 -2.46
C VAL A 77 8.26 -6.59 -2.53
N ILE A 78 9.47 -6.09 -2.79
CA ILE A 78 10.70 -6.89 -2.95
C ILE A 78 11.83 -6.21 -2.20
N SER A 79 11.80 -6.23 -0.85
CA SER A 79 12.76 -5.42 -0.11
C SER A 79 14.19 -5.78 -0.47
N THR A 80 14.98 -4.75 -0.71
CA THR A 80 16.41 -4.84 -0.95
C THR A 80 17.15 -4.68 0.37
N TYR A 81 18.27 -5.39 0.47
CA TYR A 81 19.09 -5.44 1.67
C TYR A 81 20.45 -4.81 1.36
N VAL A 82 20.89 -3.90 2.21
CA VAL A 82 22.22 -3.29 2.11
C VAL A 82 23.18 -4.14 2.93
N GLY A 83 24.24 -4.67 2.29
CA GLY A 83 25.30 -5.41 2.98
C GLY A 83 24.96 -6.85 3.42
N HIS A 84 23.81 -7.38 3.01
CA HIS A 84 23.37 -8.75 3.32
C HIS A 84 22.85 -9.50 2.09
N SER A 85 22.87 -10.83 2.13
CA SER A 85 22.19 -11.68 1.15
C SER A 85 20.71 -11.34 1.09
N LYS A 86 20.14 -11.29 -0.13
CA LYS A 86 18.71 -11.07 -0.40
C LYS A 86 17.87 -11.93 0.55
N LEU A 87 17.22 -11.34 1.56
CA LEU A 87 16.34 -12.11 2.43
C LEU A 87 15.04 -12.37 1.69
N ASP A 88 14.49 -13.56 1.90
CA ASP A 88 13.20 -13.92 1.37
C ASP A 88 12.09 -13.07 2.03
N ASN A 89 11.47 -12.19 1.25
CA ASN A 89 10.29 -11.41 1.63
C ASN A 89 9.03 -11.89 0.91
N SER A 90 9.01 -13.14 0.45
CA SER A 90 7.85 -13.78 -0.17
C SER A 90 6.58 -13.67 0.67
N TYR A 91 6.69 -13.60 2.00
CA TYR A 91 5.55 -13.41 2.90
C TYR A 91 4.72 -12.16 2.56
N ILE A 92 5.34 -11.09 2.05
CA ILE A 92 4.63 -9.86 1.65
C ILE A 92 3.73 -10.16 0.47
N GLN A 93 4.30 -10.74 -0.59
CA GLN A 93 3.55 -11.11 -1.79
C GLN A 93 2.49 -12.17 -1.48
N GLN A 94 2.83 -13.20 -0.70
CA GLN A 94 1.87 -14.21 -0.24
C GLN A 94 0.70 -13.59 0.53
N THR A 95 0.98 -12.60 1.39
CA THR A 95 -0.09 -11.91 2.12
C THR A 95 -0.97 -11.09 1.19
N VAL A 96 -0.36 -10.36 0.24
CA VAL A 96 -1.08 -9.62 -0.79
C VAL A 96 -1.96 -10.58 -1.59
N ASP A 97 -1.41 -11.65 -2.16
CA ASP A 97 -2.13 -12.63 -2.98
C ASP A 97 -3.30 -13.28 -2.22
N THR A 98 -3.09 -13.60 -0.95
CA THR A 98 -4.11 -14.19 -0.07
C THR A 98 -5.30 -13.26 0.10
N TYR A 99 -5.07 -11.97 0.38
CA TYR A 99 -6.16 -11.04 0.67
C TYR A 99 -6.73 -10.39 -0.59
N SER A 100 -5.92 -10.09 -1.60
CA SER A 100 -6.38 -9.49 -2.86
C SER A 100 -7.26 -10.41 -3.69
N SER A 101 -7.23 -11.73 -3.43
CA SER A 101 -8.08 -12.71 -4.10
C SER A 101 -9.48 -12.86 -3.48
N LEU A 102 -9.74 -12.22 -2.33
CA LEU A 102 -11.05 -12.25 -1.68
C LEU A 102 -12.03 -11.33 -2.38
N GLU A 103 -13.24 -11.82 -2.66
CA GLU A 103 -14.29 -11.06 -3.36
C GLU A 103 -14.70 -9.76 -2.65
N ASN A 104 -14.53 -9.70 -1.32
CA ASN A 104 -14.84 -8.53 -0.52
C ASN A 104 -13.75 -7.45 -0.61
N VAL A 105 -12.54 -7.77 -1.09
CA VAL A 105 -11.42 -6.82 -1.14
C VAL A 105 -11.41 -6.08 -2.48
N LEU A 106 -11.47 -4.75 -2.41
CA LEU A 106 -11.51 -3.86 -3.57
C LEU A 106 -10.14 -3.25 -3.88
N ALA A 107 -9.35 -2.98 -2.84
CA ALA A 107 -8.02 -2.40 -2.94
C ALA A 107 -7.17 -2.73 -1.72
N TRP A 108 -5.85 -2.56 -1.84
CA TRP A 108 -4.91 -2.78 -0.74
C TRP A 108 -3.71 -1.85 -0.83
N LYS A 109 -3.07 -1.64 0.31
CA LYS A 109 -1.84 -0.88 0.43
C LYS A 109 -1.10 -1.33 1.67
N MET A 110 0.22 -1.35 1.62
CA MET A 110 1.02 -1.38 2.85
C MET A 110 1.07 0.04 3.43
N PRO A 111 0.42 0.30 4.57
CA PRO A 111 0.53 1.59 5.24
C PRO A 111 1.94 1.77 5.81
N GLY A 112 2.32 3.03 6.01
CA GLY A 112 3.65 3.38 6.47
C GLY A 112 4.71 3.19 5.38
N ALA A 113 5.89 2.72 5.80
CA ALA A 113 7.07 2.72 4.93
C ALA A 113 7.29 1.42 4.13
N GLY A 114 6.50 0.35 4.35
CA GLY A 114 6.58 -0.91 3.60
C GLY A 114 7.42 -2.02 4.26
N GLY A 115 7.58 -3.17 3.60
CA GLY A 115 8.47 -4.24 4.05
C GLY A 115 8.01 -5.03 5.29
N GLY A 116 6.72 -4.98 5.68
CA GLY A 116 6.18 -5.72 6.83
C GLY A 116 5.11 -4.93 7.62
N GLY A 117 4.58 -5.54 8.69
CA GLY A 117 3.65 -4.89 9.62
C GLY A 117 2.19 -5.17 9.33
N TYR A 118 1.53 -4.35 8.52
CA TYR A 118 0.11 -4.52 8.20
C TYR A 118 -0.14 -4.39 6.69
N LEU A 119 -1.21 -5.01 6.23
CA LEU A 119 -1.84 -4.73 4.94
C LEU A 119 -3.19 -4.04 5.21
N ALA A 120 -3.35 -2.81 4.73
CA ALA A 120 -4.61 -2.08 4.84
C ALA A 120 -5.45 -2.35 3.60
N LEU A 121 -6.65 -2.89 3.79
CA LEU A 121 -7.56 -3.35 2.74
C LEU A 121 -8.78 -2.45 2.69
N VAL A 122 -9.15 -2.01 1.49
CA VAL A 122 -10.48 -1.45 1.23
C VAL A 122 -11.41 -2.61 0.91
N VAL A 123 -12.54 -2.69 1.61
CA VAL A 123 -13.51 -3.78 1.49
C VAL A 123 -14.92 -3.26 1.21
N LYS A 124 -15.80 -4.12 0.67
CA LYS A 124 -17.23 -3.76 0.50
C LYS A 124 -17.88 -3.54 1.86
N ASP A 125 -17.62 -4.45 2.81
CA ASP A 125 -18.08 -4.37 4.20
C ASP A 125 -17.00 -4.91 5.16
N ALA A 126 -16.68 -4.15 6.22
CA ALA A 126 -15.62 -4.43 7.21
C ALA A 126 -15.99 -5.45 8.31
#